data_AF-A0A960S5G7-F1
#
_entry.id   AF-A0A960S5G7-F1
#
_cell.length_a   1.000
_cell.length_b   1.000
_cell.length_c   1.000
_cell.angle_alpha   90.00
_cell.angle_beta   90.00
_cell.angle_gamma   90.00
#
_symmetry.space_group_name_H-M   'P 1'
#
loop_
_entity.id
_entity.type
_entity.pdbx_description
1 polymer ?
#
loop_
_entity_poly.entity_id
_entity_poly.type
_entity_poly.pdbx_seq_one_letter_code
_entity_poly.pdbx_strand_id
1 'polypeptide(L)'
;MKENEKGYPCPCCGYLTRSESNHGTFEICPVCNWEDDYVQFNDPNFKGGANEESLNEARENFKKFGASSEKYVKEVRAPMSDEIP
;
A
#
# COMPACT_ATOMS: atom_id res chain seq x y z
N MET A 1 10.11 -7.72 20.48
CA MET A 1 9.29 -8.62 19.64
C MET A 1 9.96 -8.57 18.29
N LYS A 2 10.47 -9.70 17.77
CA LYS A 2 11.12 -9.68 16.44
C LYS A 2 10.01 -9.83 15.41
N GLU A 3 9.45 -8.69 15.00
CA GLU A 3 8.50 -8.66 13.90
C GLU A 3 9.23 -8.97 12.58
N ASN A 4 8.47 -9.56 11.67
CA ASN A 4 8.87 -10.34 10.50
C ASN A 4 10.16 -9.85 9.80
N GLU A 5 11.19 -10.69 9.64
CA GLU A 5 12.42 -10.36 8.89
C GLU A 5 12.17 -9.97 7.41
N LYS A 6 10.94 -10.15 6.91
CA LYS A 6 10.54 -9.91 5.51
C LYS A 6 9.49 -8.80 5.33
N GLY A 7 8.98 -8.17 6.39
CA GLY A 7 7.90 -7.17 6.32
C GLY A 7 6.48 -7.75 6.26
N TYR A 8 5.48 -6.86 6.16
CA TYR A 8 4.05 -7.17 6.09
C TYR A 8 3.42 -6.66 4.78
N PRO A 9 2.39 -7.34 4.25
CA PRO A 9 1.82 -7.01 2.95
C PRO A 9 1.13 -5.66 2.96
N CYS A 10 1.43 -4.84 1.96
CA CYS A 10 0.68 -3.63 1.65
C CYS A 10 -0.75 -4.02 1.22
N PRO A 11 -1.81 -3.42 1.78
CA PRO A 11 -3.18 -3.79 1.45
C PRO A 11 -3.58 -3.43 -0.01
N CYS A 12 -2.82 -2.54 -0.65
CA CYS A 12 -3.01 -2.14 -2.05
C CYS A 12 -2.31 -3.10 -3.02
N CYS A 13 -0.98 -3.24 -2.94
CA CYS A 13 -0.20 -3.99 -3.93
C CYS A 13 0.20 -5.42 -3.51
N GLY A 14 0.07 -5.78 -2.24
CA GLY A 14 0.38 -7.11 -1.72
C GLY A 14 1.85 -7.38 -1.40
N TYR A 15 2.79 -6.55 -1.87
CA TYR A 15 4.22 -6.66 -1.52
C TYR A 15 4.49 -6.39 -0.03
N LEU A 16 5.53 -7.02 0.51
CA LEU A 16 5.87 -7.02 1.94
C LEU A 16 6.64 -5.75 2.37
N THR A 17 6.03 -4.58 2.17
CA THR A 17 6.72 -3.29 2.36
C THR A 17 6.46 -2.62 3.72
N ARG A 18 5.52 -3.14 4.52
CA ARG A 18 5.12 -2.53 5.79
C ARG A 18 5.96 -3.06 6.94
N SER A 19 6.31 -2.21 7.90
CA SER A 19 7.16 -2.63 9.02
C SER A 19 6.37 -3.31 10.15
N GLU A 20 5.08 -2.99 10.28
CA GLU A 20 4.19 -3.51 11.32
C GLU A 20 2.98 -4.27 10.76
N SER A 21 2.44 -5.22 11.54
CA SER A 21 1.24 -5.96 11.16
C SER A 21 -0.04 -5.14 11.25
N ASN A 22 -0.09 -4.17 12.18
CA ASN A 22 -1.29 -3.37 12.47
C ASN A 22 -1.51 -2.31 11.40
N HIS A 23 -2.75 -2.09 10.94
CA HIS A 23 -3.09 -1.01 10.00
C HIS A 23 -3.24 0.35 10.69
N GLY A 24 -3.07 1.43 9.92
CA GLY A 24 -3.12 2.81 10.43
C GLY A 24 -1.76 3.32 10.90
N THR A 25 -0.68 2.78 10.34
CA THR A 25 0.70 3.23 10.63
C THR A 25 1.06 4.51 9.90
N PHE A 26 0.27 4.92 8.90
CA PHE A 26 0.56 6.02 7.98
C PHE A 26 1.86 5.81 7.17
N GLU A 27 2.38 4.59 7.14
CA GLU A 27 3.49 4.23 6.27
C GLU A 27 3.07 4.31 4.80
N ILE A 28 3.90 4.93 3.98
CA ILE A 28 3.70 5.00 2.54
C ILE A 28 4.44 3.82 1.89
N CYS A 29 3.70 2.97 1.19
CA CYS A 29 4.30 1.86 0.45
C CYS A 29 5.17 2.40 -0.71
N PRO A 30 6.48 2.13 -0.78
CA PRO A 30 7.34 2.62 -1.85
C PRO A 30 7.08 1.96 -3.22
N VAL A 31 6.34 0.85 -3.24
CA VAL A 31 6.03 0.11 -4.47
C VAL A 31 4.76 0.59 -5.16
N CYS A 32 3.79 1.10 -4.39
CA CYS A 32 2.53 1.59 -4.98
C CYS A 32 2.11 2.97 -4.49
N ASN A 33 2.81 3.59 -3.54
CA ASN A 33 2.47 4.89 -2.95
C ASN A 33 1.10 4.93 -2.25
N TRP A 34 0.61 3.80 -1.73
CA TRP A 34 -0.53 3.76 -0.82
C TRP A 34 -0.08 4.12 0.60
N GLU A 35 -0.73 5.08 1.23
CA GLU A 35 -0.54 5.39 2.66
C GLU A 35 -1.44 4.48 3.50
N ASP A 36 -0.86 3.79 4.49
CA ASP A 36 -1.56 2.83 5.33
C ASP A 36 -2.53 3.51 6.29
N ASP A 37 -3.78 3.62 5.85
CA ASP A 37 -4.89 4.23 6.59
C ASP A 37 -5.86 3.19 7.17
N TYR A 38 -6.12 3.28 8.47
CA TYR A 38 -6.97 2.33 9.19
C TYR A 38 -8.45 2.40 8.77
N VAL A 39 -8.95 3.59 8.41
CA VAL A 39 -10.34 3.78 8.01
C VAL A 39 -10.56 3.14 6.64
N GLN A 40 -9.70 3.43 5.68
CA GLN A 40 -9.75 2.89 4.32
C GLN A 40 -9.39 1.40 4.27
N PHE A 41 -8.61 0.89 5.22
CA PHE A 41 -8.43 -0.55 5.39
C PHE A 41 -9.73 -1.25 5.81
N ASN A 42 -10.44 -0.69 6.80
CA ASN A 42 -11.68 -1.27 7.32
C ASN A 42 -12.90 -1.05 6.43
N ASP A 43 -12.96 0.07 5.72
CA ASP A 43 -13.92 0.34 4.64
C ASP A 43 -13.19 0.57 3.31
N PRO A 44 -12.93 -0.50 2.53
CA PRO A 44 -12.18 -0.42 1.29
C PRO A 44 -12.82 0.40 0.17
N ASN A 45 -14.06 0.86 0.34
CA ASN A 45 -14.76 1.74 -0.59
C ASN A 45 -14.77 3.21 -0.11
N PHE A 46 -14.32 3.48 1.12
CA PHE A 46 -14.19 4.84 1.64
C PHE A 46 -13.10 5.62 0.90
N LYS A 47 -13.45 6.84 0.47
CA LYS A 47 -12.57 7.76 -0.26
C LYS A 47 -12.27 9.01 0.55
N GLY A 48 -11.16 9.67 0.23
CA GLY A 48 -10.80 10.95 0.85
C GLY A 48 -10.35 10.83 2.31
N GLY A 49 -9.75 9.70 2.67
CA GLY A 49 -8.99 9.52 3.92
C GLY A 49 -7.58 10.08 3.76
N ALA A 50 -6.56 9.33 4.22
CA ALA A 50 -5.17 9.65 3.86
C ALA A 50 -4.94 9.60 2.34
N ASN A 51 -5.70 8.75 1.63
CA ASN A 51 -5.65 8.60 0.18
C ASN A 51 -6.92 9.20 -0.47
N GLU A 52 -6.77 9.84 -1.64
CA GLU A 52 -7.91 10.34 -2.43
C GLU A 52 -8.78 9.18 -2.93
N GLU A 53 -8.14 8.16 -3.51
CA GLU A 53 -8.77 6.91 -3.95
C GLU A 53 -9.18 6.02 -2.76
N SER A 54 -10.21 5.20 -2.96
CA SER A 54 -10.47 4.09 -2.03
C SER A 54 -9.43 2.98 -2.17
N LEU A 55 -9.33 2.10 -1.16
CA LEU A 55 -8.40 0.96 -1.23
C LEU A 55 -8.72 0.04 -2.42
N ASN A 56 -9.99 -0.15 -2.77
CA ASN A 56 -10.38 -0.92 -3.94
C ASN A 56 -10.00 -0.23 -5.26
N GLU A 57 -10.13 1.09 -5.34
CA GLU A 57 -9.67 1.85 -6.50
C GLU A 57 -8.16 1.81 -6.64
N ALA A 58 -7.43 1.94 -5.53
CA ALA A 58 -5.99 1.84 -5.51
C ALA A 58 -5.49 0.45 -5.97
N ARG A 59 -6.15 -0.64 -5.56
CA ARG A 59 -5.87 -1.99 -6.06
C ARG A 59 -6.04 -2.11 -7.57
N GLU A 60 -7.11 -1.53 -8.12
CA GLU A 60 -7.34 -1.52 -9.57
C GLU A 60 -6.35 -0.63 -10.31
N ASN A 61 -6.02 0.53 -9.75
CA ASN A 61 -5.00 1.42 -10.28
C ASN A 61 -3.62 0.76 -10.28
N PHE A 62 -3.27 0.01 -9.24
CA PHE A 62 -2.01 -0.70 -9.17
C PHE A 62 -1.87 -1.71 -10.31
N LYS A 63 -2.95 -2.45 -10.62
CA LYS A 63 -2.98 -3.37 -11.78
C LYS A 63 -2.81 -2.64 -13.13
N LYS A 64 -3.30 -1.41 -13.25
CA LYS A 64 -3.30 -0.62 -14.50
C LYS A 64 -2.01 0.17 -14.71
N PHE A 65 -1.49 0.77 -13.64
CA PHE A 65 -0.45 1.80 -13.70
C PHE A 65 0.81 1.42 -12.91
N GLY A 66 0.75 0.40 -12.07
CA GLY A 66 1.84 0.07 -11.13
C GLY A 66 1.90 1.00 -9.91
N ALA A 67 0.87 1.83 -9.68
CA ALA A 67 0.77 2.73 -8.52
C ALA A 67 -0.70 2.81 -8.03
N SER A 68 -0.90 3.20 -6.77
CA SER A 68 -2.21 3.40 -6.13
C SER A 68 -3.05 4.48 -6.81
N SER A 69 -2.38 5.41 -7.49
CA SER A 69 -2.97 6.44 -8.33
C SER A 69 -2.06 6.70 -9.51
N GLU A 70 -2.63 7.06 -10.66
CA GLU A 70 -1.87 7.43 -11.86
C GLU A 70 -0.90 8.59 -11.60
N LYS A 71 -1.24 9.49 -10.66
CA LYS A 71 -0.37 10.62 -10.29
C LYS A 71 0.94 10.20 -9.62
N TYR A 72 1.01 8.99 -9.05
CA TYR A 72 2.17 8.50 -8.29
C TYR A 72 3.10 7.59 -9.09
N VAL A 73 2.87 7.42 -10.39
CA VAL A 73 3.66 6.50 -11.23
C VAL A 73 5.15 6.87 -11.27
N LYS A 74 5.52 8.13 -11.02
CA LYS A 74 6.92 8.59 -11.06
C LYS A 74 7.62 8.52 -9.70
N GLU A 75 6.86 8.26 -8.64
CA GLU A 75 7.26 8.27 -7.25
C GLU A 75 7.48 6.85 -6.71
N VAL A 76 6.98 5.83 -7.41
CA VAL A 76 7.10 4.42 -7.05
C VAL A 76 8.37 3.77 -7.60
N ARG A 77 8.77 2.66 -6.98
CA ARG A 77 9.82 1.77 -7.48
C ARG A 77 9.33 0.33 -7.64
N ALA A 78 10.09 -0.48 -8.37
CA ALA A 78 9.88 -1.93 -8.36
C ALA A 78 10.08 -2.50 -6.94
N PRO A 79 9.40 -3.61 -6.59
CA PRO A 79 9.65 -4.33 -5.35
C PRO A 79 11.09 -4.88 -5.33
N MET A 80 11.68 -4.91 -4.14
CA MET A 80 12.94 -5.62 -3.89
C MET A 80 12.68 -7.13 -3.84
N SER A 81 13.74 -7.94 -3.96
CA SER A 81 13.60 -9.40 -4.00
C SER A 81 13.04 -10.02 -2.72
N ASP A 82 13.26 -9.36 -1.58
CA ASP A 82 12.76 -9.74 -0.26
C ASP A 82 11.35 -9.20 0.04
N GLU A 83 10.84 -8.26 -0.76
CA GLU A 83 9.48 -7.73 -0.65
C GLU A 83 8.45 -8.55 -1.44
N ILE A 84 8.91 -9.55 -2.23
CA ILE A 84 8.06 -10.47 -2.97
C ILE A 84 7.55 -11.56 -2.01
N PRO A 85 6.22 -11.77 -1.88
CA PRO A 85 5.63 -12.76 -0.97
C PRO A 85 6.10 -14.21 -1.18
#